data_AF-A0A955NGX8-F1
#
_entry.id   AF-A0A955NGX8-F1
#
_cell.length_a   1.000
_cell.length_b   1.000
_cell.length_c   1.000
_cell.angle_alpha   90.00
_cell.angle_beta   90.00
_cell.angle_gamma   90.00
#
_symmetry.space_group_name_H-M   'P 1'
#
loop_
_entity.id
_entity.type
_entity.pdbx_description
1 polymer ?
#
loop_
_entity_poly.entity_id
_entity_poly.type
_entity_poly.pdbx_seq_one_letter_code
_entity_poly.pdbx_strand_id
1 'polypeptide(L)'
;MTWLPEHRLFAQAVAHLIALALAQNERREIEEEKENLQGQLLQAQKLEAVGRLAGGVAHDFNNMLQAILGYTDLALEGIDPDSPYKKDFMEIHQAAQRSANLTRQLLAFARKQAISPVVLDLNDKISDLLKMLRRLIGEDINLAWMPGASLWR
;
A
#
# COMPACT_ATOMS: atom_id res chain seq x y z
N MET A 1 63.45 -29.54 4.44
CA MET A 1 63.19 -28.76 5.67
C MET A 1 61.87 -29.25 6.25
N THR A 2 61.93 -30.27 7.09
CA THR A 2 60.75 -30.90 7.73
C THR A 2 60.38 -30.09 8.95
N TRP A 3 59.20 -29.45 8.91
CA TRP A 3 58.63 -28.76 10.06
C TRP A 3 58.57 -29.70 11.28
N LEU A 4 59.05 -29.24 12.44
CA LEU A 4 58.93 -29.98 13.70
C LEU A 4 57.43 -30.23 14.03
N PRO A 5 57.08 -31.35 14.70
CA PRO A 5 55.69 -31.75 14.96
C PRO A 5 54.83 -30.67 15.61
N GLU A 6 55.41 -29.83 16.48
CA GLU A 6 54.73 -28.71 17.13
C GLU A 6 54.16 -27.67 16.14
N HIS A 7 54.84 -27.41 15.02
CA HIS A 7 54.37 -26.43 14.03
C HIS A 7 53.19 -26.95 13.20
N ARG A 8 53.08 -28.27 12.99
CA ARG A 8 51.92 -28.88 12.31
C ARG A 8 50.66 -28.81 13.17
N LEU A 9 50.78 -29.04 14.47
CA LEU A 9 49.66 -28.94 15.41
C LEU A 9 49.14 -27.51 15.51
N PHE A 10 50.05 -26.52 15.55
CA PHE A 10 49.67 -25.11 15.53
C PHE A 10 48.95 -24.72 14.22
N ALA A 11 49.50 -25.11 13.07
CA ALA A 11 48.86 -24.83 11.78
C ALA A 11 47.48 -25.49 11.64
N GLN A 12 47.30 -26.73 12.13
CA GLN A 12 46.00 -27.40 12.16
C GLN A 12 45.00 -26.70 13.09
N ALA A 13 45.43 -26.27 14.28
CA ALA A 13 44.57 -25.55 15.20
C ALA A 13 44.10 -24.20 14.62
N VAL A 14 45.00 -23.46 13.97
CA VAL A 14 44.66 -22.19 13.29
C VAL A 14 43.70 -22.44 12.12
N ALA A 15 43.97 -23.43 11.27
CA ALA A 15 43.09 -23.77 10.15
C ALA A 15 41.68 -24.18 10.63
N HIS A 16 41.60 -24.93 11.73
CA HIS A 16 40.32 -25.32 12.33
C HIS A 16 39.55 -24.13 12.90
N LEU A 17 40.24 -23.20 13.59
CA LEU A 17 39.62 -21.97 14.11
C LEU A 17 39.10 -21.07 12.98
N ILE A 18 39.86 -20.92 11.89
CA ILE A 18 39.41 -20.16 10.71
C ILE A 18 38.18 -20.81 10.08
N ALA A 19 38.19 -22.14 9.91
CA ALA A 19 37.04 -22.86 9.35
C ALA A 19 35.78 -22.70 10.22
N LEU A 20 35.91 -22.79 11.55
CA LEU A 20 34.80 -22.54 12.48
C LEU A 20 34.30 -21.10 12.40
N ALA A 21 35.21 -20.12 12.33
CA ALA A 21 34.84 -18.70 12.25
C ALA A 21 34.11 -18.38 10.94
N LEU A 22 34.58 -18.91 9.80
CA LEU A 22 33.91 -18.75 8.50
C LEU A 22 32.51 -19.39 8.51
N ALA A 23 32.38 -20.62 9.03
CA ALA A 23 31.09 -21.29 9.15
C ALA A 23 30.10 -20.54 10.07
N GLN A 24 30.59 -19.91 11.15
CA GLN A 24 29.76 -19.06 12.00
C GLN A 24 29.34 -17.77 11.30
N ASN A 25 30.21 -17.18 10.48
CA ASN A 25 29.89 -15.97 9.72
C ASN A 25 28.83 -16.26 8.65
N GLU A 26 29.01 -17.30 7.84
CA GLU A 26 28.02 -17.74 6.84
C GLU A 26 26.65 -18.03 7.49
N ARG A 27 26.65 -18.70 8.64
CA ARG A 27 25.41 -19.00 9.36
C ARG A 27 24.71 -17.74 9.87
N ARG A 28 25.47 -16.72 10.31
CA ARG A 28 24.92 -15.42 10.71
C ARG A 28 24.31 -14.68 9.51
N GLU A 29 25.02 -14.61 8.40
CA GLU A 29 24.54 -13.95 7.18
C GLU A 29 23.23 -14.58 6.68
N ILE A 30 23.16 -15.92 6.67
CA ILE A 30 21.93 -16.66 6.30
C ILE A 30 20.78 -16.36 7.28
N GLU A 31 21.04 -16.31 8.58
CA GLU A 31 19.99 -16.03 9.57
C GLU A 31 19.51 -14.57 9.47
N GLU A 32 20.41 -13.61 9.28
CA GLU A 32 20.06 -12.20 9.06
C GLU A 32 19.23 -12.01 7.78
N GLU A 33 19.63 -12.66 6.69
CA GLU A 33 18.87 -12.63 5.43
C GLU A 33 17.48 -13.27 5.59
N LYS A 34 17.40 -14.40 6.30
CA LYS A 34 16.15 -15.07 6.61
C LYS A 34 15.23 -14.20 7.47
N GLU A 35 15.74 -13.53 8.50
CA GLU A 35 14.96 -12.61 9.33
C GLU A 35 14.43 -11.43 8.51
N ASN A 36 15.26 -10.85 7.62
CA ASN A 36 14.85 -9.78 6.71
C ASN A 36 13.74 -10.25 5.76
N LEU A 37 13.90 -11.41 5.12
CA LEU A 37 12.89 -11.99 4.23
C LEU A 37 11.59 -12.31 4.97
N GLN A 38 11.66 -12.83 6.20
CA GLN A 38 10.47 -13.06 7.03
C GLN A 38 9.76 -11.74 7.36
N GLY A 39 10.51 -10.68 7.67
CA GLY A 39 9.96 -9.34 7.87
C GLY A 39 9.24 -8.80 6.64
N GLN A 40 9.86 -8.93 5.46
CA GLN A 40 9.25 -8.54 4.18
C GLN A 40 8.00 -9.35 3.86
N LEU A 41 8.02 -10.67 4.09
CA LEU A 41 6.88 -11.54 3.89
C LEU A 41 5.71 -11.15 4.80
N LEU A 42 5.98 -10.88 6.08
CA LEU A 42 4.96 -10.43 7.03
C LEU A 42 4.35 -9.09 6.60
N GLN A 43 5.17 -8.16 6.14
CA GLN A 43 4.70 -6.86 5.64
C GLN A 43 3.84 -7.02 4.38
N ALA A 44 4.24 -7.89 3.45
CA ALA A 44 3.47 -8.20 2.24
C ALA A 44 2.12 -8.85 2.58
N GLN A 45 2.08 -9.76 3.55
CA GLN A 45 0.84 -10.38 4.03
C GLN A 45 -0.10 -9.37 4.68
N LYS A 46 0.42 -8.43 5.48
CA LYS A 46 -0.37 -7.33 6.05
C LYS A 46 -1.01 -6.47 4.95
N LEU A 47 -0.23 -6.07 3.96
CA LEU A 47 -0.73 -5.28 2.83
C LEU A 47 -1.78 -6.04 2.01
N GLU A 48 -1.61 -7.35 1.85
CA GLU A 48 -2.59 -8.19 1.16
C GLU A 48 -3.91 -8.31 1.94
N ALA A 49 -3.85 -8.47 3.26
CA ALA A 49 -5.04 -8.50 4.11
C ALA A 49 -5.79 -7.16 4.06
N VAL A 50 -5.07 -6.04 4.12
CA VAL A 50 -5.64 -4.69 3.96
C VAL A 50 -6.28 -4.54 2.57
N GLY A 51 -5.63 -5.00 1.51
CA GLY A 51 -6.17 -4.96 0.15
C GLY A 51 -7.46 -5.78 -0.02
N ARG A 52 -7.52 -6.99 0.55
CA ARG A 52 -8.74 -7.82 0.55
C ARG A 52 -9.89 -7.16 1.30
N LEU A 53 -9.62 -6.64 2.51
CA LEU A 53 -10.63 -5.92 3.29
C LEU A 53 -11.12 -4.66 2.58
N ALA A 54 -10.20 -3.85 2.04
CA ALA A 54 -10.54 -2.66 1.27
C ALA A 54 -11.37 -2.98 0.03
N GLY A 55 -11.06 -4.09 -0.66
CA GLY A 55 -11.82 -4.58 -1.81
C GLY A 55 -13.27 -4.93 -1.48
N GLY A 56 -13.50 -5.65 -0.37
CA GLY A 56 -14.85 -5.98 0.10
C GLY A 56 -15.64 -4.74 0.52
N VAL A 57 -15.05 -3.89 1.37
CA VAL A 57 -15.69 -2.65 1.83
C VAL A 57 -16.03 -1.72 0.67
N ALA A 58 -15.11 -1.53 -0.28
CA ALA A 58 -15.34 -0.67 -1.44
C ALA A 58 -16.39 -1.25 -2.42
N HIS A 59 -16.50 -2.57 -2.53
CA HIS A 59 -17.58 -3.19 -3.28
C HIS A 59 -18.94 -2.88 -2.66
N ASP A 60 -19.08 -3.04 -1.34
CA ASP A 60 -20.34 -2.79 -0.64
C ASP A 60 -20.74 -1.31 -0.67
N PHE A 61 -19.76 -0.41 -0.54
CA PHE A 61 -19.97 1.03 -0.74
C PHE A 61 -20.47 1.35 -2.14
N ASN A 62 -19.90 0.74 -3.19
CA ASN A 62 -20.38 0.95 -4.56
C ASN A 62 -21.82 0.46 -4.73
N ASN A 63 -22.19 -0.66 -4.11
CA ASN A 63 -23.56 -1.18 -4.16
C ASN A 63 -24.56 -0.19 -3.53
N MET A 64 -24.22 0.34 -2.35
CA MET A 64 -25.05 1.36 -1.69
C MET A 64 -25.17 2.64 -2.53
N LEU A 65 -24.07 3.10 -3.12
CA LEU A 65 -24.05 4.29 -3.97
C LEU A 65 -24.85 4.10 -5.26
N GLN A 66 -24.83 2.90 -5.85
CA GLN A 66 -25.65 2.57 -7.01
C GLN A 66 -27.14 2.57 -6.68
N ALA A 67 -27.53 2.08 -5.49
CA ALA A 67 -28.92 2.18 -5.04
C ALA A 67 -29.34 3.64 -4.83
N ILE A 68 -28.49 4.45 -4.19
CA ILE A 68 -28.75 5.89 -3.99
C ILE A 68 -28.92 6.59 -5.34
N LEU A 69 -27.98 6.38 -6.27
CA LEU A 69 -28.05 6.93 -7.63
C LEU A 69 -29.36 6.56 -8.33
N GLY A 70 -29.70 5.26 -8.34
CA GLY A 70 -30.94 4.79 -8.97
C GLY A 70 -32.20 5.40 -8.37
N TYR A 71 -32.28 5.52 -7.04
CA TYR A 71 -33.42 6.19 -6.40
C TYR A 71 -33.46 7.69 -6.70
N THR A 72 -32.31 8.36 -6.76
CA THR A 72 -32.26 9.78 -7.13
C THR A 72 -32.61 10.01 -8.60
N ASP A 73 -32.22 9.11 -9.50
CA ASP A 73 -32.59 9.18 -10.92
C ASP A 73 -34.10 9.06 -11.10
N LEU A 74 -34.71 8.05 -10.47
CA LEU A 74 -36.16 7.86 -10.49
C LEU A 74 -36.92 9.05 -9.87
N ALA A 75 -36.38 9.63 -8.79
CA ALA A 75 -36.96 10.83 -8.19
C ALA A 75 -36.85 12.04 -9.13
N LEU A 76 -35.73 12.22 -9.82
CA LEU A 76 -35.51 13.32 -10.78
C LEU A 76 -36.35 13.16 -12.05
N GLU A 77 -36.66 11.94 -12.47
CA GLU A 77 -37.58 11.67 -13.59
C GLU A 77 -39.03 12.02 -13.24
N GLY A 78 -39.45 11.78 -12.00
CA GLY A 78 -40.84 11.97 -11.55
C GLY A 78 -41.15 13.32 -10.92
N ILE A 79 -40.15 14.17 -10.67
CA ILE A 79 -40.34 15.44 -9.98
C ILE A 79 -40.80 16.55 -10.92
N ASP A 80 -41.72 17.40 -10.45
CA ASP A 80 -42.13 18.61 -11.15
C ASP A 80 -40.91 19.51 -11.44
N PRO A 81 -40.73 20.02 -12.67
CA PRO A 81 -39.63 20.91 -13.02
C PRO A 81 -39.48 22.14 -12.12
N ASP A 82 -40.58 22.67 -11.59
CA ASP A 82 -40.63 23.86 -10.72
C ASP A 82 -40.61 23.50 -9.22
N SER A 83 -40.46 22.22 -8.89
CA SER A 83 -40.36 21.76 -7.50
C SER A 83 -39.11 22.32 -6.82
N PRO A 84 -39.24 22.88 -5.60
CA PRO A 84 -38.09 23.36 -4.83
C PRO A 84 -37.09 22.24 -4.49
N TYR A 85 -37.54 20.99 -4.42
CA TYR A 85 -36.71 19.84 -4.05
C TYR A 85 -35.84 19.31 -5.20
N LYS A 86 -36.08 19.75 -6.44
CA LYS A 86 -35.31 19.30 -7.61
C LYS A 86 -33.81 19.58 -7.44
N LYS A 87 -33.48 20.74 -6.87
CA LYS A 87 -32.09 21.11 -6.58
C LYS A 87 -31.45 20.18 -5.56
N ASP A 88 -32.18 19.79 -4.52
CA ASP A 88 -31.68 18.89 -3.49
C ASP A 88 -31.41 17.49 -4.06
N PHE A 89 -32.33 16.95 -4.88
CA PHE A 89 -32.11 15.67 -5.55
C PHE A 89 -30.93 15.70 -6.52
N MET A 90 -30.74 16.80 -7.25
CA MET A 90 -29.55 16.98 -8.09
C MET A 90 -28.26 16.97 -7.28
N GLU A 91 -28.22 17.62 -6.11
CA GLU A 91 -27.04 17.62 -5.24
C GLU A 91 -26.77 16.23 -4.65
N ILE A 92 -27.80 15.50 -4.22
CA ILE A 92 -27.65 14.12 -3.72
C ILE A 92 -27.09 13.22 -4.85
N HIS A 93 -27.66 13.31 -6.06
CA HIS A 93 -27.18 12.55 -7.21
C HIS A 93 -25.71 12.86 -7.52
N GLN A 94 -25.34 14.15 -7.60
CA GLN A 94 -23.96 14.53 -7.83
C GLN A 94 -23.01 14.07 -6.72
N ALA A 95 -23.42 14.15 -5.45
CA ALA A 95 -22.64 13.67 -4.32
C ALA A 95 -22.41 12.15 -4.39
N ALA A 96 -23.47 11.38 -4.66
CA ALA A 96 -23.38 9.94 -4.82
C ALA A 96 -22.46 9.56 -5.99
N GLN A 97 -22.54 10.28 -7.11
CA GLN A 97 -21.67 10.07 -8.28
C GLN A 97 -20.19 10.33 -7.96
N ARG A 98 -19.88 11.43 -7.25
CA ARG A 98 -18.52 11.75 -6.79
C ARG A 98 -17.98 10.65 -5.86
N SER A 99 -18.80 10.20 -4.91
CA SER A 99 -18.44 9.11 -3.99
C SER A 99 -18.19 7.80 -4.72
N ALA A 100 -19.00 7.45 -5.72
CA ALA A 100 -18.82 6.21 -6.48
C ALA A 100 -17.51 6.22 -7.26
N ASN A 101 -17.16 7.37 -7.86
CA ASN A 101 -15.88 7.55 -8.54
C ASN A 101 -14.69 7.41 -7.58
N LEU A 102 -14.80 7.95 -6.37
CA LEU A 102 -13.77 7.84 -5.33
C LEU A 102 -13.55 6.39 -4.91
N THR A 103 -14.64 5.67 -4.63
CA THR A 103 -14.61 4.25 -4.23
C THR A 103 -13.99 3.38 -5.31
N ARG A 104 -14.26 3.64 -6.59
CA ARG A 104 -13.61 2.93 -7.72
C ARG A 104 -12.10 3.16 -7.77
N GLN A 105 -11.62 4.39 -7.52
CA GLN A 105 -10.19 4.69 -7.48
C GLN A 105 -9.50 3.93 -6.33
N LEU A 106 -10.14 3.85 -5.16
CA LEU A 106 -9.66 3.06 -4.04
C LEU A 106 -9.62 1.55 -4.36
N LEU A 107 -10.64 1.04 -5.06
CA LEU A 107 -10.71 -0.36 -5.48
C LEU A 107 -9.62 -0.73 -6.49
N ALA A 108 -9.28 0.20 -7.39
CA ALA A 108 -8.19 0.01 -8.36
C ALA A 108 -6.83 -0.14 -7.65
N PHE A 109 -6.61 0.60 -6.57
CA PHE A 109 -5.42 0.44 -5.71
C PHE A 109 -5.40 -0.92 -5.00
N ALA A 110 -6.55 -1.39 -4.52
CA ALA A 110 -6.66 -2.65 -3.78
C ALA A 110 -6.51 -3.92 -4.65
N ARG A 111 -6.80 -3.86 -5.96
CA ARG A 111 -6.94 -5.04 -6.83
C ARG A 111 -5.65 -5.71 -7.33
N LYS A 112 -4.44 -5.25 -6.96
CA LYS A 112 -3.15 -5.81 -7.44
C LYS A 112 -3.19 -6.15 -8.95
N GLN A 113 -3.67 -5.23 -9.81
CA GLN A 113 -3.61 -5.47 -11.27
C GLN A 113 -2.15 -5.64 -11.71
N ALA A 114 -1.92 -6.45 -12.75
CA ALA A 114 -0.60 -6.63 -13.36
C ALA A 114 0.05 -5.27 -13.59
N ILE A 115 1.11 -5.00 -12.82
CA ILE A 115 1.77 -3.71 -12.77
C ILE A 115 2.50 -3.55 -14.10
N SER A 116 1.98 -2.72 -14.99
CA SER A 116 2.78 -2.19 -16.09
C SER A 116 3.66 -1.09 -15.51
N PRO A 117 4.99 -1.24 -15.50
CA PRO A 117 5.85 -0.16 -15.05
C PRO A 117 5.67 1.05 -15.95
N VAL A 118 5.35 2.18 -15.33
CA VAL A 118 5.25 3.49 -15.98
C VAL A 118 6.13 4.45 -15.19
N VAL A 119 6.78 5.38 -15.89
CA VAL A 119 7.51 6.47 -15.24
C VAL A 119 6.47 7.35 -14.54
N LEU A 120 6.59 7.47 -13.23
CA LEU A 120 5.60 8.13 -12.37
C LEU A 120 6.29 9.20 -11.53
N ASP A 121 5.77 10.43 -11.57
CA ASP A 121 6.13 11.43 -10.58
C ASP A 121 5.39 11.13 -9.27
N LEU A 122 6.14 10.58 -8.31
CA LEU A 122 5.61 10.17 -7.01
C LEU A 122 5.17 11.37 -6.17
N ASN A 123 5.82 12.55 -6.31
CA ASN A 123 5.43 13.73 -5.56
C ASN A 123 4.06 14.22 -6.02
N ASP A 124 3.82 14.26 -7.33
CA ASP A 124 2.53 14.67 -7.89
C ASP A 124 1.41 13.71 -7.49
N LYS A 125 1.63 12.39 -7.62
CA LYS A 125 0.60 11.39 -7.28
C LYS A 125 0.27 11.36 -5.80
N ILE A 126 1.27 11.46 -4.92
CA ILE A 126 1.04 11.54 -3.48
C ILE A 126 0.34 12.87 -3.14
N SER A 127 0.68 13.97 -3.80
CA SER A 127 0.05 15.26 -3.54
C SER A 127 -1.45 15.27 -3.88
N ASP A 128 -1.88 14.56 -4.92
CA ASP A 128 -3.31 14.41 -5.25
C ASP A 128 -4.04 13.52 -4.25
N LEU A 129 -3.42 12.43 -3.80
CA LEU A 129 -3.97 11.57 -2.74
C LEU A 129 -4.13 12.33 -1.42
N LEU A 130 -3.18 13.19 -1.06
CA LEU A 130 -3.22 13.98 0.18
C LEU A 130 -4.39 14.97 0.21
N LYS A 131 -4.78 15.55 -0.94
CA LYS A 131 -5.97 16.43 -1.04
C LYS A 131 -7.25 15.66 -0.68
N MET A 132 -7.35 14.41 -1.11
CA MET A 132 -8.47 13.54 -0.76
C MET A 132 -8.41 13.12 0.71
N LEU A 133 -7.25 12.67 1.19
CA LEU A 133 -7.04 12.21 2.57
C LEU A 133 -7.40 13.29 3.59
N ARG A 134 -7.00 14.55 3.37
CA ARG A 134 -7.35 15.68 4.24
C ARG A 134 -8.85 15.90 4.39
N ARG A 135 -9.65 15.53 3.39
CA ARG A 135 -11.12 15.63 3.45
C ARG A 135 -11.76 14.44 4.17
N LEU A 136 -11.07 13.30 4.25
CA LEU A 136 -11.57 12.05 4.85
C LEU A 136 -11.22 11.95 6.34
N ILE A 137 -10.03 12.38 6.75
CA ILE A 137 -9.53 12.18 8.13
C ILE A 137 -10.00 13.24 9.14
N GLY A 138 -10.77 14.24 8.68
CA GLY A 138 -11.31 15.29 9.54
C GLY A 138 -10.26 16.28 10.05
N GLU A 139 -10.70 17.26 10.83
CA GLU A 139 -9.86 18.40 11.28
C GLU A 139 -8.96 18.04 12.48
N ASP A 140 -9.25 16.92 13.15
CA ASP A 140 -8.57 16.48 14.36
C ASP A 140 -7.21 15.78 14.10
N ILE A 141 -6.89 15.49 12.83
CA ILE A 141 -5.68 14.78 12.44
C ILE A 141 -4.76 15.69 11.63
N ASN A 142 -3.58 15.99 12.18
CA ASN A 142 -2.59 16.83 11.52
C ASN A 142 -1.72 15.99 10.56
N LEU A 143 -1.88 16.22 9.25
CA LEU A 143 -1.22 15.48 8.18
C LEU A 143 0.01 16.23 7.65
N ALA A 144 1.20 15.80 8.06
CA ALA A 144 2.47 16.31 7.56
C ALA A 144 2.96 15.51 6.34
N TRP A 145 3.29 16.19 5.25
CA TRP A 145 3.89 15.60 4.04
C TRP A 145 5.24 16.23 3.75
N MET A 146 6.26 15.39 3.55
CA MET A 146 7.63 15.80 3.26
C MET A 146 8.08 15.15 1.94
N PRO A 147 7.80 15.78 0.79
CA PRO A 147 8.22 15.24 -0.50
C PRO A 147 9.75 15.26 -0.64
N GLY A 148 10.30 14.23 -1.28
CA GLY A 148 11.72 14.20 -1.61
C GLY A 148 12.04 15.18 -2.75
N ALA A 149 13.03 16.05 -2.57
CA ALA A 149 13.42 17.04 -3.58
C ALA A 149 14.09 16.43 -4.84
N SER A 150 14.38 15.12 -4.82
CA SER A 150 15.10 14.41 -5.90
C SER A 150 14.85 12.90 -5.79
N LEU A 151 13.60 12.46 -6.00
CA LEU A 151 13.26 11.03 -5.91
C LEU A 151 13.98 10.16 -6.96
N TRP A 152 14.48 10.77 -8.03
CA TRP A 152 15.17 10.07 -9.12
C TRP A 152 16.40 10.88 -9.54
N ARG A 153 17.58 10.43 -9.13
CA ARG A 153 18.85 10.61 -9.83
C ARG A 153 19.31 9.25 -10.32
#